data_AF-A0A1G7EMI2-F1
#
_entry.id   AF-A0A1G7EMI2-F1
#
_cell.length_a   1.000
_cell.length_b   1.000
_cell.length_c   1.000
_cell.angle_alpha   90.00
_cell.angle_beta   90.00
_cell.angle_gamma   90.00
#
_symmetry.space_group_name_H-M   'P 1'
#
loop_
_entity.id
_entity.type
_entity.pdbx_description
1 polymer ?
#
loop_
_entity_poly.entity_id
_entity_poly.type
_entity_poly.pdbx_seq_one_letter_code
_entity_poly.pdbx_strand_id
1 'polypeptide(L)'
;MPQKQYLTPELVQWIIEQAKDPIWQMGVLASIKKHWFGILSISNGGLIHIHGNQDTGWAHIMSRHGYYSNDLYFGDGALGDPSRFQSSGIPIFDWRQIADDVYAQSIIDTKEHPDAALFIKYTGKSERFTRSGNEPKDFVLILYRDSKIVHSIFPKKSLQADTPKSKLRDFKRALDHVTGEKPLNGEFLTIRIPYVNKEIIKRYVIVVQIELNTMHALAHLQVNWPNGQPRYSIHTLLGFDVDLQKSDVDANDIKLTRFINSFTKYCDFGHMEEVMARTEKHLFADA
;
A
#
# COMPACT_ATOMS: atom_id res chain seq x y z
N MET A 1 -19.96 5.70 0.56
CA MET A 1 -18.55 5.68 1.00
C MET A 1 -18.43 6.55 2.26
N PRO A 2 -17.59 6.22 3.24
CA PRO A 2 -17.35 7.12 4.36
C PRO A 2 -16.82 8.47 3.85
N GLN A 3 -17.27 9.56 4.48
CA GLN A 3 -16.86 10.91 4.13
C GLN A 3 -15.37 11.10 4.46
N LYS A 4 -14.58 11.53 3.47
CA LYS A 4 -13.16 11.83 3.64
C LYS A 4 -12.95 12.85 4.76
N GLN A 5 -12.01 12.59 5.66
CA GLN A 5 -11.71 13.47 6.79
C GLN A 5 -10.44 14.28 6.53
N TYR A 6 -10.59 15.41 5.83
CA TYR A 6 -9.52 16.38 5.59
C TYR A 6 -9.48 17.49 6.66
N LEU A 7 -8.37 18.23 6.73
CA LEU A 7 -8.30 19.45 7.55
C LEU A 7 -9.32 20.48 7.04
N THR A 8 -10.08 21.06 7.97
CA THR A 8 -10.90 22.24 7.70
C THR A 8 -10.02 23.51 7.68
N PRO A 9 -10.50 24.63 7.12
CA PRO A 9 -9.76 25.90 7.15
C PRO A 9 -9.36 26.33 8.58
N GLU A 10 -10.23 26.10 9.56
CA GLU A 10 -9.96 26.41 10.97
C GLU A 10 -8.81 25.57 11.53
N LEU A 11 -8.77 24.28 11.18
CA LEU A 11 -7.67 23.39 11.59
C LEU A 11 -6.36 23.75 10.90
N VAL A 12 -6.40 24.13 9.62
CA VAL A 12 -5.22 24.62 8.89
C VAL A 12 -4.63 25.84 9.60
N GLN A 13 -5.46 26.82 9.94
CA GLN A 13 -5.00 28.02 10.66
C GLN A 13 -4.47 27.68 12.05
N TRP A 14 -5.17 26.82 12.79
CA TRP A 14 -4.70 26.36 14.10
C TRP A 14 -3.31 25.71 14.02
N ILE A 15 -3.08 24.83 13.02
CA ILE A 15 -1.77 24.19 12.81
C ILE A 15 -0.69 25.23 12.49
N ILE A 16 -1.00 26.20 11.61
CA ILE A 16 -0.06 27.26 11.24
C ILE A 16 0.35 28.09 12.46
N GLU A 17 -0.59 28.42 13.35
CA GLU A 17 -0.30 29.15 14.59
C GLU A 17 0.55 28.30 15.55
N GLN A 18 0.23 27.02 15.72
CA GLN A 18 1.02 26.10 16.55
C GLN A 18 2.45 25.91 16.02
N ALA A 19 2.63 25.92 14.70
CA ALA A 19 3.92 25.75 14.04
C ALA A 19 4.90 26.91 14.30
N LYS A 20 4.43 28.04 14.84
CA LYS A 20 5.27 29.19 15.23
C LYS A 20 6.00 28.95 16.55
N ASP A 21 5.61 27.95 17.34
CA ASP A 21 6.30 27.61 18.59
C ASP A 21 7.76 27.21 18.29
N PRO A 22 8.76 27.85 18.94
CA PRO A 22 10.17 27.53 18.73
C PRO A 22 10.53 26.06 18.92
N ILE A 23 9.76 25.28 19.70
CA ILE A 23 10.01 23.84 19.89
C ILE A 23 10.07 23.08 18.56
N TRP A 24 9.29 23.53 17.56
CA TRP A 24 9.24 22.89 16.24
C TRP A 24 10.41 23.28 15.33
N GLN A 25 11.06 24.40 15.61
CA GLN A 25 12.24 24.90 14.88
C GLN A 25 13.53 24.16 15.31
N MET A 26 13.50 23.44 16.43
CA MET A 26 14.67 22.76 16.99
C MET A 26 15.00 21.41 16.30
N GLY A 27 14.27 21.02 15.26
CA GLY A 27 14.52 19.78 14.49
C GLY A 27 14.25 18.48 15.25
N VAL A 28 13.77 18.57 16.50
CA VAL A 28 13.41 17.43 17.35
C VAL A 28 12.05 16.87 16.91
N LEU A 29 11.90 15.54 16.91
CA LEU A 29 10.57 14.90 16.88
C LEU A 29 9.86 15.18 18.20
N ALA A 30 9.25 16.36 18.32
CA ALA A 30 8.42 16.73 19.46
C ALA A 30 7.01 16.13 19.28
N SER A 31 6.88 14.80 19.33
CA SER A 31 5.56 14.18 19.17
C SER A 31 4.77 14.28 20.49
N ILE A 32 3.90 15.29 20.58
CA ILE A 32 2.82 15.31 21.57
C ILE A 32 1.52 14.91 20.86
N LYS A 33 1.29 13.60 20.70
CA LYS A 33 0.09 13.11 20.02
C LYS A 33 -1.17 13.28 20.90
N LYS A 34 -1.79 14.47 20.84
CA LYS A 34 -3.15 14.70 21.41
C LYS A 34 -4.27 14.47 20.38
N HIS A 35 -4.03 14.80 19.11
CA HIS A 35 -5.01 14.67 18.01
C HIS A 35 -4.33 14.27 16.69
N TRP A 36 -5.11 13.77 15.71
CA TRP A 36 -4.61 13.34 14.40
C TRP A 36 -4.04 14.51 13.58
N PHE A 37 -4.54 15.72 13.77
CA PHE A 37 -4.05 16.93 13.10
C PHE A 37 -2.85 17.58 13.83
N GLY A 38 -2.35 16.97 14.91
CA GLY A 38 -1.19 17.47 15.64
C GLY A 38 0.07 17.47 14.78
N ILE A 39 0.92 18.48 14.98
CA ILE A 39 2.22 18.57 14.32
C ILE A 39 3.09 17.40 14.77
N LEU A 40 3.59 16.66 13.81
CA LEU A 40 4.54 15.57 14.00
C LEU A 40 5.97 16.10 13.93
N SER A 41 6.24 17.01 12.99
CA SER A 41 7.53 17.66 12.81
C SER A 41 7.45 18.79 11.80
N ILE A 42 8.41 19.71 11.83
CA ILE A 42 8.65 20.68 10.76
C ILE A 42 9.99 20.33 10.08
N SER A 43 10.04 20.45 8.75
CA SER A 43 11.24 20.24 7.95
C SER A 43 12.11 21.51 7.89
N ASN A 44 13.32 21.43 7.34
CA ASN A 44 14.20 22.60 7.23
C ASN A 44 13.64 23.62 6.22
N GLY A 45 12.89 23.18 5.20
CA GLY A 45 12.13 24.03 4.29
C GLY A 45 10.89 24.70 4.93
N GLY A 46 10.61 24.40 6.19
CA GLY A 46 9.44 24.88 6.92
C GLY A 46 8.15 24.15 6.53
N LEU A 47 8.23 22.96 5.93
CA LEU A 47 7.07 22.12 5.66
C LEU A 47 6.58 21.49 6.97
N ILE A 48 5.28 21.59 7.21
CA ILE A 48 4.63 21.11 8.43
C ILE A 48 4.08 19.72 8.16
N HIS A 49 4.68 18.71 8.80
CA HIS A 49 4.19 17.34 8.76
C HIS A 49 3.31 17.10 9.98
N ILE A 50 2.10 16.60 9.75
CA ILE A 50 1.15 16.24 10.80
C ILE A 50 1.08 14.72 10.99
N HIS A 51 0.62 14.27 12.15
CA HIS A 51 0.38 12.86 12.43
C HIS A 51 -0.54 12.22 11.38
N GLY A 52 -1.60 12.92 11.01
CA GLY A 52 -2.55 12.48 9.99
C GLY A 52 -3.52 11.40 10.45
N ASN A 53 -4.42 11.04 9.54
CA ASN A 53 -5.36 9.94 9.60
C ASN A 53 -5.25 9.12 8.29
N GLN A 54 -6.25 8.29 7.96
CA GLN A 54 -6.22 7.50 6.71
C GLN A 54 -6.33 8.35 5.44
N ASP A 55 -6.79 9.59 5.55
CA ASP A 55 -7.06 10.48 4.41
C ASP A 55 -5.99 11.56 4.21
N THR A 56 -5.20 11.91 5.23
CA THR A 56 -4.19 12.98 5.14
C THR A 56 -3.01 12.79 6.09
N GLY A 57 -1.88 13.42 5.81
CA GLY A 57 -0.72 13.48 6.70
C GLY A 57 0.10 12.20 6.75
N TRP A 58 0.91 12.04 7.80
CA TRP A 58 1.86 10.94 7.89
C TRP A 58 1.22 9.56 7.89
N ALA A 59 0.11 9.38 8.61
CA ALA A 59 -0.65 8.14 8.62
C ALA A 59 -1.14 7.75 7.21
N HIS A 60 -1.63 8.71 6.42
CA HIS A 60 -2.05 8.48 5.03
C HIS A 60 -0.87 8.14 4.11
N ILE A 61 0.25 8.85 4.25
CA ILE A 61 1.47 8.56 3.48
C ILE A 61 1.93 7.13 3.76
N MET A 62 1.97 6.73 5.03
CA MET A 62 2.34 5.37 5.43
C MET A 62 1.32 4.33 5.00
N SER A 63 0.01 4.60 5.13
CA SER A 63 -1.03 3.66 4.75
C SER A 63 -1.05 3.42 3.24
N ARG A 64 -0.90 4.49 2.45
CA ARG A 64 -1.03 4.43 0.99
C ARG A 64 0.24 3.96 0.31
N HIS A 65 1.40 4.33 0.84
CA HIS A 65 2.68 4.10 0.18
C HIS A 65 3.61 3.18 0.96
N GLY A 66 3.28 2.77 2.19
CA GLY A 66 4.08 1.77 2.90
C GLY A 66 4.33 0.51 2.06
N TYR A 67 5.44 -0.17 2.29
CA TYR A 67 5.69 -1.47 1.64
C TYR A 67 4.58 -2.49 1.93
N TYR A 68 3.97 -2.36 3.12
CA TYR A 68 2.82 -3.14 3.57
C TYR A 68 1.47 -2.47 3.25
N SER A 69 1.46 -1.42 2.41
CA SER A 69 0.23 -0.78 1.93
C SER A 69 -0.57 -1.76 1.08
N ASN A 70 -1.74 -2.10 1.60
CA ASN A 70 -2.66 -3.07 1.03
C ASN A 70 -4.03 -2.42 0.70
N ASP A 71 -4.15 -1.09 0.85
CA ASP A 71 -5.34 -0.29 0.57
C ASP A 71 -5.93 -0.61 -0.81
N LEU A 72 -7.21 -1.03 -0.85
CA LEU A 72 -7.92 -1.45 -2.05
C LEU A 72 -8.55 -0.25 -2.79
N TYR A 73 -7.78 0.41 -3.67
CA TYR A 73 -8.29 1.50 -4.51
C TYR A 73 -8.95 1.00 -5.80
N PHE A 74 -10.26 1.18 -5.90
CA PHE A 74 -11.03 0.95 -7.13
C PHE A 74 -11.61 2.28 -7.62
N GLY A 75 -11.28 2.74 -8.84
CA GLY A 75 -11.80 4.00 -9.38
C GLY A 75 -11.62 4.17 -10.88
N ASP A 76 -12.59 4.82 -11.52
CA ASP A 76 -12.60 5.08 -12.97
C ASP A 76 -11.58 6.18 -13.30
N GLY A 77 -10.57 5.82 -14.12
CA GLY A 77 -9.46 6.71 -14.50
C GLY A 77 -8.15 6.47 -13.76
N ALA A 78 -8.13 5.63 -12.71
CA ALA A 78 -6.89 5.13 -12.14
C ALA A 78 -7.11 3.81 -11.39
N LEU A 79 -6.76 2.69 -12.03
CA LEU A 79 -5.95 1.69 -11.34
C LEU A 79 -4.60 2.36 -11.01
N GLY A 80 -4.62 3.25 -10.04
CA GLY A 80 -3.40 3.88 -9.56
C GLY A 80 -2.67 2.82 -8.77
N ASP A 81 -1.59 2.28 -9.34
CA ASP A 81 -0.59 1.57 -8.55
C ASP A 81 -0.26 2.48 -7.35
N PRO A 82 -0.55 2.09 -6.09
CA PRO A 82 0.03 2.83 -4.99
C PRO A 82 1.54 2.77 -5.24
N SER A 83 2.18 3.93 -5.35
CA SER A 83 3.62 3.93 -5.54
C SER A 83 4.22 3.50 -4.19
N ARG A 84 4.62 2.23 -4.12
CA ARG A 84 5.02 1.58 -2.87
C ARG A 84 6.43 1.99 -2.49
N PHE A 85 6.65 2.16 -1.20
CA PHE A 85 7.93 2.28 -0.54
C PHE A 85 8.55 0.89 -0.39
N GLN A 86 9.88 0.82 -0.29
CA GLN A 86 10.58 -0.44 -0.04
C GLN A 86 10.37 -0.94 1.39
N SER A 87 10.51 -2.24 1.62
CA SER A 87 10.37 -2.91 2.94
C SER A 87 11.34 -2.39 3.99
N SER A 88 12.49 -1.86 3.56
CA SER A 88 13.45 -1.16 4.40
C SER A 88 13.04 0.28 4.73
N GLY A 89 11.78 0.64 4.48
CA GLY A 89 11.07 1.87 4.86
C GLY A 89 11.97 3.09 5.05
N ILE A 90 11.98 3.99 4.07
CA ILE A 90 12.64 5.29 4.23
C ILE A 90 12.09 5.98 5.50
N PRO A 91 12.93 6.26 6.51
CA PRO A 91 12.50 6.89 7.75
C PRO A 91 11.79 8.22 7.51
N ILE A 92 10.98 8.66 8.47
CA ILE A 92 10.34 9.99 8.44
C ILE A 92 11.34 11.12 8.15
N PHE A 93 12.57 11.00 8.64
CA PHE A 93 13.66 11.96 8.40
C PHE A 93 13.92 12.18 6.91
N ASP A 94 14.03 11.09 6.16
CA ASP A 94 14.31 11.14 4.73
C ASP A 94 13.10 11.67 3.96
N TRP A 95 11.86 11.34 4.35
CA TRP A 95 10.66 11.88 3.70
C TRP A 95 10.50 13.38 3.86
N ARG A 96 10.89 13.94 5.02
CA ARG A 96 10.95 15.40 5.20
C ARG A 96 11.95 16.03 4.25
N GLN A 97 13.11 15.40 4.10
CA GLN A 97 14.15 15.90 3.21
C GLN A 97 13.75 15.77 1.73
N ILE A 98 13.10 14.67 1.33
CA ILE A 98 12.54 14.51 -0.01
C ILE A 98 11.46 15.57 -0.28
N ALA A 99 10.59 15.83 0.71
CA ALA A 99 9.59 16.89 0.61
C ALA A 99 10.23 18.27 0.44
N ASP A 100 11.28 18.57 1.20
CA ASP A 100 12.07 19.80 1.06
C ASP A 100 12.71 19.90 -0.33
N ASP A 101 13.35 18.85 -0.83
CA ASP A 101 13.98 18.83 -2.16
C ASP A 101 12.95 19.12 -3.27
N VAL A 102 11.77 18.49 -3.19
CA VAL A 102 10.67 18.68 -4.16
C VAL A 102 10.09 20.08 -4.06
N TYR A 103 9.86 20.57 -2.84
CA TYR A 103 9.30 21.91 -2.62
C TYR A 103 10.28 23.01 -3.06
N ALA A 104 11.58 22.86 -2.79
CA ALA A 104 12.61 23.81 -3.19
C ALA A 104 12.66 24.04 -4.70
N GLN A 105 12.38 23.02 -5.50
CA GLN A 105 12.29 23.13 -6.97
C GLN A 105 11.11 23.98 -7.43
N SER A 106 10.06 24.13 -6.60
CA SER A 106 8.89 25.00 -6.85
C SER A 106 8.16 24.74 -8.17
N ILE A 107 8.21 23.52 -8.71
CA ILE A 107 7.50 23.14 -9.94
C ILE A 107 6.07 22.71 -9.59
N ILE A 108 5.11 23.59 -9.85
CA ILE A 108 3.68 23.36 -9.57
C ILE A 108 3.03 22.65 -10.76
N ASP A 109 2.24 21.61 -10.49
CA ASP A 109 1.38 20.98 -11.50
C ASP A 109 0.12 21.84 -11.69
N THR A 110 -0.05 22.41 -12.88
CA THR A 110 -1.15 23.32 -13.23
C THR A 110 -2.38 22.60 -13.78
N LYS A 111 -2.36 21.26 -13.87
CA LYS A 111 -3.51 20.49 -14.36
C LYS A 111 -4.69 20.60 -13.39
N GLU A 112 -5.88 20.82 -13.96
CA GLU A 112 -7.12 20.83 -13.19
C GLU A 112 -7.36 19.46 -12.53
N HIS A 113 -7.78 19.48 -11.26
CA HIS A 113 -8.20 18.30 -10.54
C HIS A 113 -9.37 18.64 -9.59
N PRO A 114 -10.25 17.68 -9.27
CA PRO A 114 -11.45 17.94 -8.47
C PRO A 114 -11.16 18.59 -7.10
N ASP A 115 -10.02 18.24 -6.50
CA ASP A 115 -9.61 18.75 -5.20
C ASP A 115 -8.73 20.02 -5.27
N ALA A 116 -8.68 20.71 -6.41
CA ALA A 116 -7.79 21.86 -6.64
C ALA A 116 -8.07 23.03 -5.69
N ALA A 117 -9.31 23.16 -5.20
CA ALA A 117 -9.65 24.15 -4.19
C ALA A 117 -8.93 23.93 -2.85
N LEU A 118 -8.64 22.67 -2.50
CA LEU A 118 -8.07 22.30 -1.19
C LEU A 118 -6.56 22.09 -1.24
N PHE A 119 -6.03 21.66 -2.38
CA PHE A 119 -4.64 21.22 -2.48
C PHE A 119 -3.86 21.94 -3.57
N ILE A 120 -2.55 21.99 -3.38
CA ILE A 120 -1.57 22.35 -4.38
C ILE A 120 -0.59 21.19 -4.57
N LYS A 121 -0.25 20.91 -5.83
CA LYS A 121 0.59 19.78 -6.20
C LYS A 121 1.93 20.29 -6.74
N TYR A 122 3.01 19.83 -6.13
CA TYR A 122 4.38 20.04 -6.56
C TYR A 122 4.92 18.76 -7.17
N THR A 123 5.83 18.90 -8.13
CA THR A 123 6.61 17.79 -8.65
C THR A 123 8.08 18.13 -8.63
N GLY A 124 8.94 17.14 -8.41
CA GLY A 124 10.37 17.40 -8.32
C GLY A 124 11.16 16.11 -8.15
N LYS A 125 12.47 16.23 -8.06
CA LYS A 125 13.39 15.09 -7.92
C LYS A 125 14.11 15.09 -6.58
N SER A 126 14.40 13.93 -6.03
CA SER A 126 15.29 13.79 -4.86
C SER A 126 16.27 12.63 -5.04
N GLU A 127 17.52 12.87 -4.69
CA GLU A 127 18.62 11.88 -4.67
C GLU A 127 18.66 11.07 -3.37
N ARG A 128 17.92 11.50 -2.35
CA ARG A 128 17.93 10.89 -1.02
C ARG A 128 17.31 9.49 -1.00
N PHE A 129 16.73 9.06 -2.12
CA PHE A 129 16.33 7.68 -2.36
C PHE A 129 17.54 6.81 -2.74
N THR A 130 18.34 6.42 -1.76
CA THR A 130 19.62 5.72 -1.97
C THR A 130 19.45 4.20 -2.00
N ARG A 131 18.88 3.70 -3.10
CA ARG A 131 19.08 2.29 -3.52
C ARG A 131 19.07 2.05 -5.02
N SER A 132 18.98 3.12 -5.81
CA SER A 132 18.93 3.11 -7.27
C SER A 132 20.16 3.73 -7.92
N GLY A 133 21.36 3.42 -7.41
CA GLY A 133 22.62 3.82 -8.03
C GLY A 133 22.84 5.33 -8.16
N ASN A 134 22.45 6.13 -7.15
CA ASN A 134 22.58 7.60 -7.11
C ASN A 134 21.79 8.39 -8.16
N GLU A 135 20.79 7.80 -8.84
CA GLU A 135 19.92 8.59 -9.72
C GLU A 135 18.77 9.26 -8.95
N PRO A 136 18.56 10.59 -9.12
CA PRO A 136 17.40 11.28 -8.57
C PRO A 136 16.08 10.65 -9.04
N LYS A 137 15.13 10.46 -8.13
CA LYS A 137 13.79 9.92 -8.45
C LYS A 137 12.75 11.03 -8.45
N ASP A 138 11.77 10.90 -9.35
CA ASP A 138 10.66 11.84 -9.44
C ASP A 138 9.60 11.58 -8.36
N PHE A 139 9.20 12.65 -7.69
CA PHE A 139 8.17 12.65 -6.65
C PHE A 139 7.06 13.66 -6.96
N VAL A 140 5.93 13.42 -6.30
CA VAL A 140 4.79 14.32 -6.19
C VAL A 140 4.64 14.65 -4.72
N LEU A 141 4.61 15.94 -4.41
CA LEU A 141 4.29 16.47 -3.09
C LEU A 141 2.95 17.20 -3.18
N ILE A 142 2.05 16.93 -2.24
CA ILE A 142 0.75 17.59 -2.14
C ILE A 142 0.71 18.33 -0.81
N LEU A 143 0.44 19.63 -0.88
CA LEU A 143 0.22 20.48 0.29
C LEU A 143 -1.23 20.94 0.35
N TYR A 144 -1.71 21.27 1.54
CA TYR A 144 -2.91 22.07 1.68
C TYR A 144 -2.65 23.46 1.07
N ARG A 145 -3.57 23.92 0.23
CA ARG A 145 -3.47 25.20 -0.48
C ARG A 145 -3.26 26.35 0.52
N ASP A 146 -2.45 27.32 0.11
CA ASP A 146 -2.08 28.50 0.92
C ASP A 146 -1.46 28.16 2.29
N SER A 147 -0.85 26.98 2.40
CA SER A 147 -0.16 26.53 3.60
C SER A 147 1.10 25.75 3.25
N LYS A 148 1.94 25.50 4.27
CA LYS A 148 3.07 24.56 4.18
C LYS A 148 2.75 23.18 4.76
N ILE A 149 1.47 22.85 4.98
CA ILE A 149 1.07 21.60 5.61
C ILE A 149 1.06 20.48 4.56
N VAL A 150 1.85 19.43 4.81
CA VAL A 150 1.96 18.28 3.92
C VAL A 150 0.72 17.41 4.03
N HIS A 151 0.00 17.26 2.93
CA HIS A 151 -1.11 16.33 2.80
C HIS A 151 -0.61 14.92 2.45
N SER A 152 0.23 14.81 1.42
CA SER A 152 0.80 13.53 0.96
C SER A 152 2.08 13.75 0.16
N ILE A 153 2.95 12.74 0.11
CA ILE A 153 4.13 12.72 -0.76
C ILE A 153 4.38 11.30 -1.26
N PHE A 154 4.69 11.16 -2.55
CA PHE A 154 4.91 9.86 -3.16
C PHE A 154 5.70 9.92 -4.47
N PRO A 155 6.41 8.83 -4.84
CA PRO A 155 7.16 8.77 -6.09
C PRO A 155 6.22 8.63 -7.31
N LYS A 156 6.56 9.27 -8.45
CA LYS A 156 5.77 9.20 -9.70
C LYS A 156 5.77 7.81 -10.33
N LYS A 157 6.84 7.04 -10.12
CA LYS A 157 6.94 5.63 -10.52
C LYS A 157 7.16 4.79 -9.27
N SER A 158 6.63 3.57 -9.25
CA SER A 158 6.94 2.61 -8.20
C SER A 158 8.47 2.51 -8.05
N LEU A 159 8.94 2.58 -6.80
CA LEU A 159 10.36 2.46 -6.49
C LEU A 159 10.81 0.98 -6.41
N GLN A 160 9.94 0.07 -6.87
CA GLN A 160 10.23 -1.32 -7.22
C GLN A 160 9.77 -1.62 -8.64
N ALA A 161 10.63 -2.28 -9.41
CA ALA A 161 10.30 -2.88 -10.71
C ALA A 161 9.67 -4.28 -10.58
N ASP A 162 9.78 -4.92 -9.41
CA ASP A 162 9.70 -6.40 -9.31
C ASP A 162 8.40 -6.95 -8.71
N THR A 163 7.42 -6.10 -8.35
CA THR A 163 6.08 -6.63 -8.02
C THR A 163 5.25 -6.67 -9.31
N PRO A 164 4.88 -7.85 -9.84
CA PRO A 164 4.06 -7.93 -11.03
C PRO A 164 2.72 -7.23 -10.79
N LYS A 165 2.40 -6.29 -11.68
CA LYS A 165 1.11 -5.58 -11.66
C LYS A 165 -0.01 -6.57 -11.94
N SER A 166 -1.11 -6.46 -11.20
CA SER A 166 -2.24 -7.34 -11.45
C SER A 166 -2.85 -7.05 -12.82
N LYS A 167 -3.03 -8.07 -13.64
CA LYS A 167 -3.65 -7.97 -14.98
C LYS A 167 -5.18 -7.92 -14.91
N LEU A 168 -5.76 -8.22 -13.74
CA LEU A 168 -7.21 -8.26 -13.51
C LEU A 168 -7.70 -6.87 -13.10
N ARG A 169 -8.38 -6.18 -14.03
CA ARG A 169 -8.82 -4.80 -13.80
C ARG A 169 -9.95 -4.67 -12.78
N ASP A 170 -10.84 -5.66 -12.74
CA ASP A 170 -12.04 -5.64 -11.91
C ASP A 170 -11.85 -6.31 -10.54
N PHE A 171 -10.72 -7.02 -10.36
CA PHE A 171 -10.44 -7.77 -9.15
C PHE A 171 -9.05 -7.42 -8.62
N LYS A 172 -8.98 -7.12 -7.33
CA LYS A 172 -7.72 -6.79 -6.66
C LYS A 172 -7.31 -7.89 -5.69
N ARG A 173 -6.03 -8.24 -5.71
CA ARG A 173 -5.41 -9.10 -4.71
C ARG A 173 -5.47 -8.42 -3.34
N ALA A 174 -6.16 -9.04 -2.40
CA ALA A 174 -6.41 -8.54 -1.06
C ALA A 174 -5.43 -9.19 -0.06
N LEU A 175 -4.17 -8.74 -0.09
CA LEU A 175 -3.07 -9.29 0.72
C LEU A 175 -3.29 -9.12 2.24
N ASP A 176 -4.04 -8.09 2.68
CA ASP A 176 -4.45 -7.92 4.09
C ASP A 176 -5.48 -8.95 4.56
N HIS A 177 -6.21 -9.53 3.62
CA HIS A 177 -7.23 -10.53 3.91
C HIS A 177 -6.68 -11.95 3.74
N VAL A 178 -5.34 -12.08 3.69
CA VAL A 178 -4.68 -13.37 3.70
C VAL A 178 -4.93 -14.01 5.06
N THR A 179 -5.48 -15.21 5.03
CA THR A 179 -5.79 -15.98 6.23
C THR A 179 -4.97 -17.25 6.23
N GLY A 180 -4.42 -17.61 7.38
CA GLY A 180 -3.78 -18.88 7.62
C GLY A 180 -4.64 -19.70 8.59
N GLU A 181 -4.88 -20.96 8.26
CA GLU A 181 -5.60 -21.89 9.12
C GLU A 181 -4.76 -23.16 9.27
N LYS A 182 -4.51 -23.55 10.52
CA LYS A 182 -3.94 -24.85 10.89
C LYS A 182 -5.00 -25.58 11.71
N PRO A 183 -5.58 -26.69 11.22
CA PRO A 183 -6.47 -27.51 12.04
C PRO A 183 -5.71 -28.03 13.26
N LEU A 184 -6.38 -28.16 14.41
CA LEU A 184 -5.77 -28.59 15.68
C LEU A 184 -4.92 -29.87 15.58
N ASN A 185 -5.32 -30.80 14.71
CA ASN A 185 -4.61 -32.05 14.41
C ASN A 185 -4.22 -32.14 12.92
N GLY A 186 -4.12 -31.01 12.23
CA GLY A 186 -3.89 -30.95 10.79
C GLY A 186 -2.41 -31.09 10.44
N GLU A 187 -2.12 -31.94 9.46
CA GLU A 187 -0.80 -32.05 8.84
C GLU A 187 -0.50 -30.90 7.88
N PHE A 188 -1.48 -30.04 7.63
CA PHE A 188 -1.40 -28.96 6.64
C PHE A 188 -1.66 -27.59 7.28
N LEU A 189 -0.86 -26.61 6.84
CA LEU A 189 -1.20 -25.21 6.95
C LEU A 189 -1.86 -24.76 5.66
N THR A 190 -3.07 -24.19 5.76
CA THR A 190 -3.79 -23.63 4.63
C THR A 190 -3.70 -22.11 4.66
N ILE A 191 -3.09 -21.52 3.64
CA ILE A 191 -3.04 -20.06 3.44
C ILE A 191 -3.95 -19.68 2.28
N ARG A 192 -4.80 -18.68 2.48
CA ARG A 192 -5.80 -18.23 1.50
C ARG A 192 -5.52 -16.79 1.10
N ILE A 193 -5.27 -16.55 -0.19
CA ILE A 193 -5.01 -15.22 -0.74
C ILE A 193 -6.20 -14.80 -1.62
N PRO A 194 -7.10 -13.95 -1.12
CA PRO A 194 -8.29 -13.57 -1.87
C PRO A 194 -7.99 -12.53 -2.96
N TYR A 195 -8.76 -12.60 -4.04
CA TYR A 195 -9.00 -11.51 -4.98
C TYR A 195 -10.44 -11.05 -4.83
N VAL A 196 -10.62 -9.77 -4.59
CA VAL A 196 -11.92 -9.17 -4.30
C VAL A 196 -12.31 -8.14 -5.36
N ASN A 197 -13.61 -7.96 -5.57
CA ASN A 197 -14.13 -6.88 -6.40
C ASN A 197 -14.32 -5.58 -5.59
N LYS A 198 -14.91 -4.55 -6.21
CA LYS A 198 -15.16 -3.24 -5.59
C LYS A 198 -16.01 -3.34 -4.31
N GLU A 199 -16.90 -4.33 -4.25
CA GLU A 199 -17.79 -4.62 -3.12
C GLU A 199 -17.13 -5.51 -2.06
N ILE A 200 -15.83 -5.81 -2.17
CA ILE A 200 -15.06 -6.69 -1.27
C ILE A 200 -15.55 -8.15 -1.29
N ILE A 201 -16.32 -8.53 -2.31
CA ILE A 201 -16.75 -9.91 -2.53
C ILE A 201 -15.56 -10.69 -3.08
N LYS A 202 -15.21 -11.79 -2.40
CA LYS A 202 -14.13 -12.70 -2.82
C LYS A 202 -14.57 -13.41 -4.09
N ARG A 203 -14.00 -12.99 -5.23
CA ARG A 203 -14.27 -13.61 -6.53
C ARG A 203 -13.38 -14.82 -6.78
N TYR A 204 -12.11 -14.69 -6.39
CA TYR A 204 -11.14 -15.77 -6.47
C TYR A 204 -10.40 -15.89 -5.15
N VAL A 205 -9.93 -17.10 -4.84
CA VAL A 205 -9.04 -17.33 -3.70
C VAL A 205 -7.94 -18.28 -4.15
N ILE A 206 -6.69 -17.82 -4.13
CA ILE A 206 -5.57 -18.75 -4.22
C ILE A 206 -5.46 -19.45 -2.87
N VAL A 207 -5.58 -20.76 -2.88
CA VAL A 207 -5.47 -21.58 -1.68
C VAL A 207 -4.15 -22.33 -1.76
N VAL A 208 -3.28 -22.06 -0.81
CA VAL A 208 -1.97 -22.70 -0.67
C VAL A 208 -2.04 -23.66 0.51
N GLN A 209 -1.71 -24.92 0.27
CA GLN A 209 -1.62 -25.96 1.29
C GLN A 209 -0.16 -26.33 1.46
N ILE A 210 0.36 -26.19 2.68
CA ILE A 210 1.73 -26.54 3.03
C ILE A 210 1.67 -27.75 3.95
N GLU A 211 2.21 -28.88 3.52
CA GLU A 211 2.36 -30.08 4.35
C GLU A 211 3.48 -29.83 5.38
N LEU A 212 3.16 -29.84 6.67
CA LEU A 212 4.09 -29.41 7.73
C LEU A 212 5.22 -30.40 8.02
N ASN A 213 5.11 -31.65 7.54
CA ASN A 213 6.15 -32.67 7.74
C ASN A 213 7.24 -32.58 6.67
N THR A 214 6.84 -32.35 5.42
CA THR A 214 7.74 -32.27 4.26
C THR A 214 8.06 -30.83 3.87
N MET A 215 7.28 -29.87 4.37
CA MET A 215 7.23 -28.47 3.95
C MET A 215 6.88 -28.28 2.45
N HIS A 216 6.33 -29.32 1.82
CA HIS A 216 5.89 -29.23 0.44
C HIS A 216 4.62 -28.37 0.31
N ALA A 217 4.63 -27.41 -0.61
CA ALA A 217 3.52 -26.50 -0.83
C ALA A 217 2.85 -26.74 -2.18
N LEU A 218 1.51 -26.78 -2.17
CA LEU A 218 0.68 -26.88 -3.36
C LEU A 218 -0.29 -25.70 -3.39
N ALA A 219 -0.49 -25.09 -4.56
CA ALA A 219 -1.53 -24.09 -4.75
C ALA A 219 -2.70 -24.66 -5.56
N HIS A 220 -3.88 -24.10 -5.36
CA HIS A 220 -4.99 -24.22 -6.28
C HIS A 220 -5.80 -22.91 -6.28
N LEU A 221 -6.59 -22.70 -7.34
CA LEU A 221 -7.44 -21.52 -7.47
C LEU A 221 -8.87 -21.91 -7.18
N GLN A 222 -9.42 -21.41 -6.08
CA GLN A 222 -10.85 -21.45 -5.83
C GLN A 222 -11.53 -20.33 -6.61
N VAL A 223 -12.55 -20.68 -7.40
CA VAL A 223 -13.41 -19.75 -8.13
C VAL A 223 -14.75 -19.64 -7.40
N ASN A 224 -15.19 -18.42 -7.16
CA ASN A 224 -16.44 -18.15 -6.48
C ASN A 224 -17.47 -17.57 -7.45
N TRP A 225 -18.75 -17.72 -7.10
CA TRP A 225 -19.86 -17.01 -7.73
C TRP A 225 -19.76 -15.49 -7.50
N PRO A 226 -20.52 -14.66 -8.26
CA PRO A 226 -20.53 -13.21 -8.06
C PRO A 226 -21.00 -12.79 -6.65
N ASN A 227 -21.72 -13.65 -5.95
CA ASN A 227 -22.12 -13.44 -4.54
C ASN A 227 -21.05 -13.88 -3.52
N GLY A 228 -19.88 -14.33 -3.98
CA GLY A 228 -18.75 -14.74 -3.14
C GLY A 228 -18.78 -16.19 -2.64
N GLN A 229 -19.82 -16.97 -2.98
CA GLN A 229 -19.90 -18.37 -2.58
C GLN A 229 -18.93 -19.23 -3.38
N PRO A 230 -18.20 -20.19 -2.75
CA PRO A 230 -17.35 -21.14 -3.47
C PRO A 230 -18.14 -21.90 -4.54
N ARG A 231 -17.58 -22.01 -5.75
CA ARG A 231 -18.20 -22.74 -6.86
C ARG A 231 -17.42 -24.00 -7.22
N TYR A 232 -16.15 -23.85 -7.57
CA TYR A 232 -15.25 -24.96 -7.89
C TYR A 232 -13.79 -24.53 -7.68
N SER A 233 -12.87 -25.49 -7.75
CA SER A 233 -11.43 -25.25 -7.66
C SER A 233 -10.71 -25.76 -8.91
N ILE A 234 -9.69 -25.00 -9.35
CA ILE A 234 -8.75 -25.40 -10.40
C ILE A 234 -7.48 -25.87 -9.69
N HIS A 235 -7.27 -27.19 -9.66
CA HIS A 235 -6.22 -27.84 -8.87
C HIS A 235 -4.83 -27.80 -9.51
N THR A 236 -4.71 -27.43 -10.77
CA THR A 236 -3.42 -27.36 -11.46
C THR A 236 -2.71 -26.05 -11.18
N LEU A 237 -2.15 -25.87 -9.97
CA LEU A 237 -1.22 -24.77 -9.71
C LEU A 237 -0.01 -25.31 -8.94
N LEU A 238 1.05 -25.53 -9.73
CA LEU A 238 2.45 -25.84 -9.44
C LEU A 238 2.88 -25.89 -7.96
N GLY A 239 3.69 -26.90 -7.62
CA GLY A 239 4.47 -26.90 -6.38
C GLY A 239 5.56 -25.83 -6.41
N PHE A 240 5.89 -25.28 -5.25
CA PHE A 240 6.92 -24.25 -5.08
C PHE A 240 7.50 -24.29 -3.67
N ASP A 241 8.70 -23.73 -3.52
CA ASP A 241 9.33 -23.58 -2.22
C ASP A 241 8.79 -22.34 -1.49
N VAL A 242 8.50 -22.50 -0.19
CA VAL A 242 8.09 -21.41 0.69
C VAL A 242 9.21 -21.09 1.68
N ASP A 243 9.48 -19.81 1.92
CA ASP A 243 10.35 -19.39 3.03
C ASP A 243 9.51 -19.31 4.33
N LEU A 244 9.12 -20.50 4.81
CA LEU A 244 8.40 -20.72 6.05
C LEU A 244 9.01 -21.92 6.75
N GLN A 245 9.30 -21.83 8.05
CA GLN A 245 9.79 -22.97 8.82
C GLN A 245 8.68 -23.58 9.67
N LYS A 246 8.77 -24.88 9.93
CA LYS A 246 7.85 -25.57 10.85
C LYS A 246 7.81 -24.92 12.24
N SER A 247 8.96 -24.45 12.73
CA SER A 247 9.07 -23.70 13.98
C SER A 247 8.23 -22.41 14.00
N ASP A 248 8.14 -21.69 12.88
CA ASP A 248 7.31 -20.48 12.77
C ASP A 248 5.82 -20.83 12.92
N VAL A 249 5.42 -21.97 12.35
CA VAL A 249 4.05 -22.49 12.40
C VAL A 249 3.69 -23.00 13.79
N ASP A 250 4.59 -23.74 14.44
CA ASP A 250 4.35 -24.30 15.78
C ASP A 250 4.33 -23.23 16.87
N ALA A 251 5.08 -22.14 16.69
CA ALA A 251 5.07 -20.98 17.58
C ALA A 251 3.86 -20.04 17.37
N ASN A 252 2.99 -20.30 16.38
CA ASN A 252 1.96 -19.37 15.91
C ASN A 252 2.51 -17.97 15.54
N ASP A 253 3.79 -17.86 15.14
CA ASP A 253 4.44 -16.61 14.70
C ASP A 253 4.62 -16.60 13.18
N ILE A 254 3.56 -16.99 12.45
CA ILE A 254 3.58 -16.99 10.99
C ILE A 254 3.55 -15.54 10.50
N LYS A 255 4.72 -15.02 10.13
CA LYS A 255 4.83 -13.75 9.41
C LYS A 255 4.36 -13.94 7.97
N LEU A 256 3.04 -13.85 7.74
CA LEU A 256 2.41 -14.00 6.42
C LEU A 256 3.07 -13.12 5.34
N THR A 257 3.62 -11.99 5.73
CA THR A 257 4.44 -11.12 4.88
C THR A 257 5.65 -11.83 4.25
N ARG A 258 6.40 -12.64 5.03
CA ARG A 258 7.54 -13.41 4.52
C ARG A 258 7.07 -14.45 3.50
N PHE A 259 5.98 -15.16 3.84
CA PHE A 259 5.34 -16.12 2.96
C PHE A 259 4.88 -15.47 1.65
N ILE A 260 4.18 -14.33 1.70
CA ILE A 260 3.71 -13.62 0.51
C ILE A 260 4.89 -13.23 -0.37
N ASN A 261 5.99 -12.75 0.21
CA ASN A 261 7.19 -12.38 -0.54
C ASN A 261 7.85 -13.58 -1.24
N SER A 262 7.98 -14.73 -0.56
CA SER A 262 8.47 -15.95 -1.22
C SER A 262 7.49 -16.43 -2.29
N PHE A 263 6.19 -16.41 -1.99
CA PHE A 263 5.15 -16.85 -2.90
C PHE A 263 5.11 -15.98 -4.17
N THR A 264 5.27 -14.66 -4.06
CA THR A 264 5.40 -13.76 -5.22
C THR A 264 6.66 -13.99 -6.04
N LYS A 265 7.72 -14.49 -5.43
CA LYS A 265 9.01 -14.72 -6.08
C LYS A 265 9.05 -16.05 -6.83
N TYR A 266 8.44 -17.09 -6.26
CA TYR A 266 8.50 -18.46 -6.79
C TYR A 266 7.23 -18.90 -7.51
N CYS A 267 6.08 -18.32 -7.19
CA CYS A 267 4.82 -18.60 -7.85
C CYS A 267 4.49 -17.46 -8.84
N ASP A 268 4.37 -17.80 -10.12
CA ASP A 268 4.03 -16.83 -11.16
C ASP A 268 2.54 -16.43 -11.04
N PHE A 269 2.30 -15.38 -10.26
CA PHE A 269 0.98 -14.73 -10.20
C PHE A 269 0.47 -14.29 -11.57
N GLY A 270 1.35 -13.98 -12.52
CA GLY A 270 0.97 -13.65 -13.88
C GLY A 270 0.26 -14.81 -14.57
N HIS A 271 0.78 -16.03 -14.41
CA HIS A 271 0.11 -17.23 -14.88
C HIS A 271 -1.25 -17.45 -14.20
N MET A 272 -1.33 -17.30 -12.87
CA MET A 272 -2.59 -17.43 -12.13
C MET A 272 -3.65 -16.43 -12.58
N GLU A 273 -3.25 -15.18 -12.79
CA GLU A 273 -4.14 -14.12 -13.25
C GLU A 273 -4.57 -14.31 -14.72
N GLU A 274 -3.73 -14.92 -15.56
CA GLU A 274 -4.14 -15.33 -16.92
C GLU A 274 -5.21 -16.43 -16.88
N VAL A 275 -5.09 -17.40 -15.96
CA VAL A 275 -6.13 -18.41 -15.74
C VAL A 275 -7.42 -17.76 -15.26
N MET A 276 -7.35 -16.84 -14.29
CA MET A 276 -8.51 -16.07 -13.84
C MET A 276 -9.15 -15.26 -14.98
N ALA A 277 -8.36 -14.55 -15.79
CA ALA A 277 -8.87 -13.76 -16.92
C ALA A 277 -9.58 -14.62 -17.98
N ARG A 278 -9.03 -15.80 -18.30
CA ARG A 278 -9.70 -16.77 -19.18
C ARG A 278 -11.00 -17.27 -18.55
N THR A 279 -10.98 -17.52 -17.24
CA THR A 279 -12.15 -17.96 -16.48
C THR A 279 -13.28 -16.93 -16.55
N GLU A 280 -12.99 -15.64 -16.34
CA GLU A 280 -13.99 -14.56 -16.50
C GLU A 280 -14.55 -14.52 -17.93
N LYS A 281 -13.66 -14.52 -18.94
CA LYS A 281 -14.06 -14.46 -20.35
C LYS A 281 -14.95 -15.62 -20.79
N HIS A 282 -14.75 -16.83 -20.24
CA HIS A 282 -15.43 -18.02 -20.72
C HIS A 282 -16.63 -18.45 -19.87
N LEU A 283 -16.67 -18.10 -18.59
CA LEU A 283 -17.69 -18.59 -17.67
C LEU A 283 -18.64 -17.51 -17.18
N PHE A 284 -18.31 -16.24 -17.40
CA PHE A 284 -19.06 -15.11 -16.87
C PHE A 284 -19.23 -13.96 -17.87
N ALA A 285 -18.89 -14.17 -19.15
CA ALA A 285 -19.05 -13.15 -20.21
C ALA A 285 -20.51 -12.78 -20.53
N ASP A 286 -21.47 -13.61 -20.09
CA ASP A 286 -22.91 -13.40 -20.28
C ASP A 286 -23.65 -13.09 -18.96
N ALA A 287 -22.93 -12.74 -17.88
CA ALA A 287 -23.48 -12.45 -16.55
C ALA A 287 -23.54 -10.96 -16.23
#